data_AF-A0A7S3AH15-F1
#
_entry.id   AF-A0A7S3AH15-F1
#
_cell.length_a   1.000
_cell.length_b   1.000
_cell.length_c   1.000
_cell.angle_alpha   90.00
_cell.angle_beta   90.00
_cell.angle_gamma   90.00
#
_symmetry.space_group_name_H-M   'P 1'
#
loop_
_entity.id
_entity.type
_entity.pdbx_description
1 polymer ?
#
loop_
_entity_poly.entity_id
_entity_poly.type
_entity_poly.pdbx_seq_one_letter_code
_entity_poly.pdbx_strand_id
1 'polypeptide(L)'
;MSYSIVRPTAFFKSVSGQVEVVNGGAPFVYFDLGSGKSATCNPISEPDLANALIDTITDSSKKDTVWNLGGPDEGMSMAQQGKLVADVLGKEEAKLLGVPIGIFDVIINGLQGAANLFKSEKLEDAAEFGRIGRYYAIEDMLTTDPADKYGKTTLREHYERIANEGQEYDPYTSVFGSKAAKENFKKAD
;
A
#
# COMPACT_ATOMS: atom_id res chain seq x y z
N MET A 1 -18.68 28.79 1.40
CA MET A 1 -18.56 27.42 0.84
C MET A 1 -18.34 26.49 2.00
N SER A 2 -19.01 25.35 2.08
CA SER A 2 -18.71 24.32 3.07
C SER A 2 -17.89 23.20 2.47
N TYR A 3 -17.11 22.51 3.29
CA TYR A 3 -16.21 21.44 2.84
C TYR A 3 -16.24 20.24 3.78
N SER A 4 -15.74 19.10 3.30
CA SER A 4 -15.36 17.96 4.14
C SER A 4 -14.06 17.40 3.57
N ILE A 5 -13.03 17.22 4.42
CA ILE A 5 -11.72 16.71 3.99
C ILE A 5 -11.53 15.31 4.58
N VAL A 6 -11.54 14.29 3.73
CA VAL A 6 -11.22 12.91 4.12
C VAL A 6 -9.76 12.61 3.77
N ARG A 7 -9.00 12.16 4.76
CA ARG A 7 -7.58 11.79 4.65
C ARG A 7 -7.45 10.30 4.94
N PRO A 8 -7.67 9.45 3.93
CA PRO A 8 -7.59 8.02 4.15
C PRO A 8 -6.16 7.56 4.36
N THR A 9 -6.00 6.46 5.10
CA THR A 9 -4.76 5.69 5.18
C THR A 9 -4.50 4.92 3.87
N ALA A 10 -3.60 3.94 3.90
CA ALA A 10 -3.30 3.11 2.74
C ALA A 10 -4.56 2.42 2.18
N PHE A 11 -4.60 2.23 0.87
CA PHE A 11 -5.67 1.45 0.21
C PHE A 11 -5.28 -0.02 0.13
N PHE A 12 -6.28 -0.90 0.14
CA PHE A 12 -6.08 -2.34 -0.03
C PHE A 12 -5.25 -2.70 -1.27
N LYS A 13 -5.53 -2.08 -2.41
CA LYS A 13 -4.73 -2.30 -3.63
C LYS A 13 -3.26 -1.91 -3.51
N SER A 14 -2.91 -1.00 -2.60
CA SER A 14 -1.53 -0.57 -2.37
C SER A 14 -0.73 -1.59 -1.55
N VAL A 15 -1.40 -2.48 -0.80
CA VAL A 15 -0.78 -3.44 0.11
C VAL A 15 -0.97 -4.91 -0.32
N SER A 16 -1.66 -5.17 -1.43
CA SER A 16 -1.93 -6.52 -1.95
C SER A 16 -1.00 -6.99 -3.07
N GLY A 17 -0.15 -6.13 -3.61
CA GLY A 17 0.70 -6.46 -4.78
C GLY A 17 1.67 -7.64 -4.57
N GLN A 18 1.94 -8.03 -3.32
CA GLN A 18 2.85 -9.15 -3.00
C GLN A 18 2.15 -10.48 -2.76
N VAL A 19 0.82 -10.56 -2.76
CA VAL A 19 0.11 -11.84 -2.55
C VAL A 19 0.49 -12.86 -3.62
N GLU A 20 0.49 -12.46 -4.90
CA GLU A 20 0.89 -13.35 -6.01
C GLU A 20 2.38 -13.68 -6.00
N VAL A 21 3.23 -12.72 -5.57
CA VAL A 21 4.68 -12.93 -5.39
C VAL A 21 4.93 -14.07 -4.40
N VAL A 22 4.27 -14.02 -3.24
CA VAL A 22 4.39 -15.04 -2.19
C VAL A 22 3.74 -16.35 -2.62
N ASN A 23 2.60 -16.29 -3.33
CA ASN A 23 1.96 -17.48 -3.85
C ASN A 23 2.90 -18.26 -4.79
N GLY A 24 3.61 -17.53 -5.67
CA GLY A 24 4.66 -18.05 -6.55
C GLY A 24 5.95 -18.52 -5.85
N GLY A 25 6.04 -18.38 -4.52
CA GLY A 25 7.13 -18.93 -3.69
C GLY A 25 8.28 -17.97 -3.38
N ALA A 26 8.22 -16.73 -3.86
CA ALA A 26 9.17 -15.68 -3.51
C ALA A 26 8.89 -15.10 -2.11
N PRO A 27 9.87 -14.49 -1.43
CA PRO A 27 9.64 -13.88 -0.12
C PRO A 27 8.77 -12.62 -0.22
N PHE A 28 8.03 -12.33 0.86
CA PHE A 28 7.42 -11.01 1.07
C PHE A 28 8.51 -10.02 1.46
N VAL A 29 8.68 -8.97 0.67
CA VAL A 29 9.69 -7.94 0.85
C VAL A 29 9.11 -6.77 1.64
N TYR A 30 9.84 -6.29 2.63
CA TYR A 30 9.49 -5.08 3.38
C TYR A 30 10.74 -4.26 3.68
N PHE A 31 10.57 -2.98 4.02
CA PHE A 31 11.68 -2.14 4.43
C PHE A 31 11.89 -2.24 5.94
N ASP A 32 13.10 -2.64 6.33
CA ASP A 32 13.53 -2.73 7.72
C ASP A 32 14.03 -1.36 8.19
N LEU A 33 13.36 -0.82 9.21
CA LEU A 33 13.67 0.45 9.85
C LEU A 33 14.63 0.28 11.05
N GLY A 34 15.10 -0.95 11.29
CA GLY A 34 15.92 -1.33 12.42
C GLY A 34 15.09 -1.82 13.61
N SER A 35 15.74 -2.59 14.49
CA SER A 35 15.12 -3.11 15.73
C SER A 35 13.83 -3.90 15.49
N GLY A 36 13.71 -4.57 14.32
CA GLY A 36 12.54 -5.36 13.94
C GLY A 36 11.30 -4.52 13.58
N LYS A 37 11.47 -3.23 13.27
CA LYS A 37 10.38 -2.33 12.90
C LYS A 37 10.24 -2.22 11.38
N SER A 38 9.00 -2.03 10.94
CA SER A 38 8.63 -1.64 9.57
C SER A 38 7.41 -0.72 9.65
N ALA A 39 7.16 0.06 8.61
CA ALA A 39 5.99 0.95 8.55
C ALA A 39 4.69 0.18 8.84
N THR A 40 3.76 0.85 9.51
CA THR A 40 2.49 0.31 9.99
C THR A 40 1.33 1.01 9.32
N CYS A 41 0.30 0.24 8.96
CA CYS A 41 -0.93 0.83 8.46
C CYS A 41 -2.16 0.02 8.89
N ASN A 42 -3.31 0.69 8.95
CA ASN A 42 -4.64 0.06 8.96
C ASN A 42 -5.37 0.44 7.67
N PRO A 43 -5.13 -0.31 6.57
CA PRO A 43 -5.58 0.09 5.26
C PRO A 43 -7.10 -0.03 5.12
N ILE A 44 -7.70 0.75 4.23
CA ILE A 44 -9.15 0.77 3.99
C ILE A 44 -9.49 0.21 2.61
N SER A 45 -10.63 -0.48 2.51
CA SER A 45 -11.17 -0.97 1.25
C SER A 45 -11.77 0.18 0.42
N GLU A 46 -11.73 0.07 -0.90
CA GLU A 46 -12.33 1.07 -1.80
C GLU A 46 -13.85 1.22 -1.58
N PRO A 47 -14.64 0.14 -1.38
CA PRO A 47 -16.05 0.27 -1.04
C PRO A 47 -16.30 0.97 0.31
N ASP A 48 -15.50 0.67 1.34
CA ASP A 48 -15.65 1.32 2.65
C ASP A 48 -15.26 2.80 2.57
N LEU A 49 -14.21 3.14 1.82
CA LEU A 49 -13.86 4.54 1.55
C LEU A 49 -14.99 5.27 0.81
N ALA A 50 -15.61 4.64 -0.18
CA ALA A 50 -16.74 5.22 -0.91
C ALA A 50 -17.93 5.50 0.02
N ASN A 51 -18.24 4.56 0.93
CA ASN A 51 -19.29 4.77 1.95
C ASN A 51 -18.94 5.92 2.90
N ALA A 52 -17.69 6.01 3.36
CA ALA A 52 -17.23 7.11 4.21
C ALA A 52 -17.38 8.47 3.52
N LEU A 53 -17.08 8.56 2.21
CA LEU A 53 -17.28 9.77 1.42
C LEU A 53 -18.77 10.14 1.33
N ILE A 54 -19.66 9.16 1.12
CA ILE A 54 -21.11 9.39 1.09
C ILE A 54 -21.59 9.92 2.45
N ASP A 55 -21.09 9.37 3.55
CA ASP A 55 -21.44 9.83 4.90
C ASP A 55 -21.08 11.32 5.11
N THR A 56 -19.99 11.82 4.51
CA THR A 56 -19.66 13.26 4.60
C THR A 56 -20.68 14.18 3.92
N ILE A 57 -21.52 13.65 3.03
CA ILE A 57 -22.56 14.38 2.32
C ILE A 57 -23.89 14.29 3.09
N THR A 58 -24.20 13.12 3.66
CA THR A 58 -25.49 12.86 4.30
C THR A 58 -25.54 13.23 5.78
N ASP A 59 -24.40 13.22 6.47
CA ASP A 59 -24.29 13.60 7.87
C ASP A 59 -23.80 15.05 8.03
N SER A 60 -24.71 15.92 8.47
CA SER A 60 -24.40 17.32 8.76
C SER A 60 -23.30 17.52 9.82
N SER A 61 -23.06 16.54 10.69
CA SER A 61 -21.98 16.59 11.69
C SER A 61 -20.58 16.54 11.08
N LYS A 62 -20.46 16.02 9.85
CA LYS A 62 -19.20 15.92 9.12
C LYS A 62 -18.87 17.17 8.29
N LYS A 63 -19.76 18.15 8.26
CA LYS A 63 -19.57 19.41 7.54
C LYS A 63 -18.51 20.28 8.21
N ASP A 64 -17.64 20.87 7.39
CA ASP A 64 -16.52 21.74 7.77
C ASP A 64 -15.50 21.03 8.68
N THR A 65 -15.36 19.71 8.51
CA THR A 65 -14.43 18.86 9.28
C THR A 65 -13.29 18.28 8.44
N VAL A 66 -12.23 17.87 9.14
CA VAL A 66 -11.16 17.03 8.60
C VAL A 66 -11.25 15.69 9.30
N TRP A 67 -11.32 14.61 8.53
CA TRP A 67 -11.44 13.25 9.04
C TRP A 67 -10.23 12.43 8.58
N ASN A 68 -9.41 12.00 9.54
CA ASN A 68 -8.35 11.02 9.27
C ASN A 68 -9.01 9.64 9.32
N LEU A 69 -8.96 8.90 8.23
CA LEU A 69 -9.80 7.73 8.03
C LEU A 69 -8.95 6.49 7.84
N GLY A 70 -9.01 5.56 8.79
CA GLY A 70 -8.40 4.24 8.66
C GLY A 70 -9.43 3.14 8.43
N GLY A 71 -8.94 1.99 7.98
CA GLY A 71 -9.76 0.79 7.88
C GLY A 71 -10.15 0.21 9.25
N PRO A 72 -10.90 -0.90 9.24
CA PRO A 72 -11.50 -1.44 10.46
C PRO A 72 -10.50 -2.18 11.35
N ASP A 73 -9.38 -2.66 10.78
CA ASP A 73 -8.38 -3.43 11.51
C ASP A 73 -7.53 -2.57 12.45
N GLU A 74 -6.90 -3.23 13.42
CA GLU A 74 -5.76 -2.65 14.13
C GLU A 74 -4.58 -2.43 13.18
N GLY A 75 -3.73 -1.46 13.53
CA GLY A 75 -2.51 -1.18 12.77
C GLY A 75 -1.62 -2.41 12.64
N MET A 76 -1.22 -2.72 11.41
CA MET A 76 -0.37 -3.86 11.08
C MET A 76 0.90 -3.40 10.37
N SER A 77 2.06 -3.76 10.93
CA SER A 77 3.35 -3.53 10.29
C SER A 77 3.48 -4.33 8.99
N MET A 78 4.27 -3.86 8.03
CA MET A 78 4.49 -4.59 6.77
C MET A 78 5.01 -6.02 7.00
N ALA A 79 5.86 -6.23 8.01
CA ALA A 79 6.32 -7.56 8.38
C ALA A 79 5.18 -8.46 8.92
N GLN A 80 4.22 -7.91 9.66
CA GLN A 80 3.01 -8.64 10.08
C GLN A 80 2.08 -8.94 8.90
N GLN A 81 1.93 -8.00 7.96
CA GLN A 81 1.17 -8.24 6.73
C GLN A 81 1.76 -9.39 5.91
N GLY A 82 3.10 -9.47 5.79
CA GLY A 82 3.75 -10.59 5.13
C GLY A 82 3.47 -11.94 5.80
N LYS A 83 3.37 -11.98 7.13
CA LYS A 83 2.94 -13.20 7.87
C LYS A 83 1.48 -13.53 7.60
N LEU A 84 0.61 -12.53 7.57
CA LEU A 84 -0.80 -12.70 7.24
C LEU A 84 -0.97 -13.26 5.82
N VAL A 85 -0.23 -12.73 4.84
CA VAL A 85 -0.25 -13.26 3.45
C VAL A 85 0.20 -14.72 3.40
N ALA A 86 1.26 -15.08 4.10
CA ALA A 86 1.73 -16.48 4.15
C ALA A 86 0.69 -17.42 4.77
N ASP A 87 0.05 -16.99 5.85
CA ASP A 87 -1.04 -17.73 6.53
C ASP A 87 -2.25 -17.92 5.62
N VAL A 88 -2.73 -16.85 4.98
CA VAL A 88 -3.84 -16.88 4.02
C VAL A 88 -3.57 -17.83 2.83
N LEU A 89 -2.31 -17.88 2.37
CA LEU A 89 -1.89 -18.77 1.28
C LEU A 89 -1.58 -20.21 1.73
N GLY A 90 -1.78 -20.54 3.01
CA GLY A 90 -1.50 -21.86 3.56
C GLY A 90 -0.02 -22.26 3.48
N LYS A 91 0.91 -21.29 3.54
CA LYS A 91 2.34 -21.57 3.52
C LYS A 91 2.80 -22.01 4.92
N GLU A 92 3.60 -23.07 4.99
CA GLU A 92 4.16 -23.57 6.27
C GLU A 92 5.08 -22.54 6.95
N GLU A 93 5.77 -21.70 6.16
CA GLU A 93 6.67 -20.66 6.66
C GLU A 93 6.43 -19.32 5.94
N ALA A 94 6.42 -18.24 6.73
CA ALA A 94 6.43 -16.87 6.21
C ALA A 94 7.86 -16.48 5.80
N LYS A 95 8.19 -16.64 4.52
CA LYS A 95 9.43 -16.14 3.94
C LYS A 95 9.40 -14.62 3.87
N LEU A 96 10.04 -13.94 4.82
CA LEU A 96 10.14 -12.49 4.85
C LEU A 96 11.55 -12.04 4.47
N LEU A 97 11.65 -11.00 3.63
CA LEU A 97 12.91 -10.35 3.28
C LEU A 97 12.86 -8.88 3.73
N GLY A 98 13.57 -8.57 4.82
CA GLY A 98 13.77 -7.20 5.28
C GLY A 98 14.89 -6.53 4.50
N VAL A 99 14.57 -5.45 3.80
CA VAL A 99 15.53 -4.63 3.05
C VAL A 99 15.87 -3.39 3.89
N PRO A 100 17.14 -3.15 4.23
CA PRO A 100 17.50 -1.98 5.03
C PRO A 100 17.07 -0.67 4.35
N ILE A 101 16.40 0.22 5.10
CA ILE A 101 15.89 1.48 4.55
C ILE A 101 16.97 2.37 3.92
N GLY A 102 18.21 2.27 4.40
CA GLY A 102 19.37 3.00 3.85
C GLY A 102 19.66 2.71 2.38
N ILE A 103 19.09 1.65 1.79
CA ILE A 103 19.18 1.41 0.34
C ILE A 103 18.61 2.58 -0.47
N PHE A 104 17.55 3.22 0.02
CA PHE A 104 16.99 4.41 -0.62
C PHE A 104 17.99 5.55 -0.63
N ASP A 105 18.70 5.78 0.48
CA ASP A 105 19.68 6.86 0.57
C ASP A 105 20.81 6.67 -0.45
N VAL A 106 21.26 5.43 -0.67
CA VAL A 106 22.26 5.10 -1.70
C VAL A 106 21.72 5.37 -3.11
N ILE A 107 20.52 4.88 -3.43
CA ILE A 107 19.91 5.02 -4.76
C ILE A 107 19.62 6.49 -5.07
N ILE A 108 18.96 7.21 -4.15
CA ILE A 108 18.58 8.61 -4.32
C ILE A 108 19.83 9.48 -4.50
N ASN A 109 20.85 9.32 -3.65
CA ASN A 109 22.06 10.12 -3.74
C ASN A 109 22.88 9.79 -5.00
N GLY A 110 22.92 8.51 -5.41
CA GLY A 110 23.54 8.10 -6.66
C GLY A 110 22.86 8.72 -7.89
N LEU A 111 21.53 8.65 -7.95
CA LEU A 111 20.73 9.23 -9.03
C LEU A 111 20.86 10.76 -9.06
N GLN A 112 20.76 11.42 -7.90
CA GLN A 112 20.92 12.88 -7.82
C GLN A 112 22.34 13.32 -8.19
N GLY A 113 23.37 12.60 -7.75
CA GLY A 113 24.76 12.89 -8.10
C GLY A 113 24.98 12.79 -9.62
N ALA A 114 24.44 11.75 -10.24
CA ALA A 114 24.48 11.59 -11.70
C ALA A 114 23.64 12.66 -12.41
N ALA A 115 22.46 13.01 -11.89
CA ALA A 115 21.63 14.09 -12.42
C ALA A 115 22.39 15.42 -12.46
N ASN A 116 23.07 15.76 -11.36
CA ASN A 116 23.86 16.98 -11.24
C ASN A 116 25.08 16.98 -12.19
N LEU A 117 25.77 15.84 -12.31
CA LEU A 117 26.95 15.69 -13.16
C LEU A 117 26.60 15.79 -14.65
N PHE A 118 25.51 15.14 -15.07
CA PHE A 118 25.10 15.06 -16.47
C PHE A 118 24.03 16.10 -16.86
N LYS A 119 23.57 16.93 -15.92
CA LYS A 119 22.46 17.89 -16.10
C LYS A 119 21.21 17.22 -16.70
N SER A 120 20.79 16.12 -16.08
CA SER A 120 19.71 15.26 -16.60
C SER A 120 18.46 15.32 -15.73
N GLU A 121 17.41 15.96 -16.24
CA GLU A 121 16.09 16.02 -15.60
C GLU A 121 15.51 14.62 -15.34
N LYS A 122 15.72 13.66 -16.25
CA LYS A 122 15.24 12.28 -16.08
C LYS A 122 15.84 11.57 -14.86
N LEU A 123 17.10 11.87 -14.53
CA LEU A 123 17.75 11.28 -13.35
C LEU A 123 17.31 11.99 -12.07
N GLU A 124 17.00 13.28 -12.17
CA GLU A 124 16.41 14.05 -11.08
C GLU A 124 15.00 13.55 -10.74
N ASP A 125 14.15 13.34 -11.75
CA ASP A 125 12.81 12.73 -11.59
C ASP A 125 12.88 11.34 -10.94
N ALA A 126 13.84 10.51 -11.37
CA ALA A 126 14.05 9.19 -10.78
C ALA A 126 14.51 9.28 -9.31
N ALA A 127 15.35 10.26 -8.97
CA ALA A 127 15.75 10.51 -7.59
C ALA A 127 14.56 10.97 -6.74
N GLU A 128 13.70 11.83 -7.28
CA GLU A 128 12.48 12.30 -6.61
C GLU A 128 11.48 11.15 -6.41
N PHE A 129 11.31 10.28 -7.41
CA PHE A 129 10.52 9.07 -7.26
C PHE A 129 11.06 8.17 -6.14
N GLY A 130 12.40 8.08 -6.01
CA GLY A 130 13.05 7.42 -4.89
C GLY A 130 12.71 8.05 -3.54
N ARG A 131 12.65 9.38 -3.43
CA ARG A 131 12.26 10.09 -2.20
C ARG A 131 10.81 9.81 -1.80
N ILE A 132 9.91 9.80 -2.78
CA ILE A 132 8.50 9.42 -2.58
C ILE A 132 8.41 7.97 -2.07
N GLY A 133 9.12 7.05 -2.72
CA GLY A 133 9.18 5.64 -2.28
C GLY A 133 9.71 5.49 -0.86
N ARG A 134 10.77 6.24 -0.50
CA ARG A 134 11.34 6.26 0.85
C ARG A 134 10.36 6.79 1.88
N TYR A 135 9.60 7.84 1.56
CA TYR A 135 8.57 8.39 2.44
C TYR A 135 7.55 7.33 2.83
N TYR A 136 6.97 6.62 1.85
CA TYR A 136 6.02 5.53 2.14
C TYR A 136 6.65 4.31 2.83
N ALA A 137 7.96 4.12 2.70
CA ALA A 137 8.67 3.04 3.38
C ALA A 137 8.89 3.30 4.88
N ILE A 138 8.82 4.56 5.33
CA ILE A 138 9.06 4.96 6.73
C ILE A 138 7.84 5.51 7.44
N GLU A 139 6.88 6.06 6.71
CA GLU A 139 5.73 6.75 7.28
C GLU A 139 4.62 5.74 7.65
N ASP A 140 4.16 5.81 8.89
CA ASP A 140 3.01 5.03 9.34
C ASP A 140 1.72 5.63 8.77
N MET A 141 1.01 4.85 7.96
CA MET A 141 -0.29 5.22 7.41
C MET A 141 -1.39 4.66 8.32
N LEU A 142 -1.46 5.20 9.53
CA LEU A 142 -2.22 4.61 10.64
C LEU A 142 -3.13 5.63 11.33
N THR A 143 -4.38 5.24 11.60
CA THR A 143 -5.24 5.91 12.59
C THR A 143 -5.38 5.05 13.84
N THR A 144 -5.34 5.68 15.02
CA THR A 144 -5.42 4.97 16.31
C THR A 144 -6.68 5.29 17.11
N ASP A 145 -7.34 6.41 16.84
CA ASP A 145 -8.61 6.76 17.49
C ASP A 145 -9.72 5.81 16.97
N PRO A 146 -10.48 5.13 17.84
CA PRO A 146 -11.62 4.32 17.41
C PRO A 146 -12.64 5.08 16.56
N ALA A 147 -12.79 6.40 16.74
CA ALA A 147 -13.68 7.24 15.94
C ALA A 147 -13.18 7.45 14.50
N ASP A 148 -11.89 7.21 14.25
CA ASP A 148 -11.24 7.35 12.96
C ASP A 148 -11.13 6.01 12.20
N LYS A 149 -11.62 4.90 12.78
CA LYS A 149 -11.73 3.60 12.12
C LYS A 149 -13.09 3.44 11.47
N TYR A 150 -13.11 2.98 10.22
CA TYR A 150 -14.33 2.85 9.43
C TYR A 150 -14.33 1.60 8.56
N GLY A 151 -15.52 1.16 8.20
CA GLY A 151 -15.72 0.04 7.29
C GLY A 151 -15.89 -1.28 8.02
N LYS A 152 -15.97 -2.36 7.24
CA LYS A 152 -16.15 -3.72 7.76
C LYS A 152 -15.23 -4.73 7.09
N THR A 153 -14.78 -4.45 5.88
CA THR A 153 -13.91 -5.37 5.16
C THR A 153 -12.52 -5.35 5.77
N THR A 154 -12.09 -6.49 6.28
CA THR A 154 -10.76 -6.66 6.87
C THR A 154 -9.69 -6.91 5.81
N LEU A 155 -8.44 -6.61 6.13
CA LEU A 155 -7.29 -6.89 5.28
C LEU A 155 -7.13 -8.40 5.05
N ARG A 156 -7.47 -9.23 6.05
CA ARG A 156 -7.47 -10.70 5.90
C ARG A 156 -8.47 -11.13 4.83
N GLU A 157 -9.72 -10.70 4.91
CA GLU A 157 -10.75 -11.03 3.92
C GLU A 157 -10.32 -10.59 2.51
N HIS A 158 -9.68 -9.42 2.40
CA HIS A 158 -9.14 -8.96 1.12
C HIS A 158 -8.06 -9.90 0.57
N TYR A 159 -7.10 -10.33 1.38
CA TYR A 159 -6.08 -11.27 0.94
C TYR A 159 -6.65 -12.66 0.64
N GLU A 160 -7.63 -13.14 1.40
CA GLU A 160 -8.32 -14.42 1.15
C GLU A 160 -9.05 -14.39 -0.19
N ARG A 161 -9.72 -13.28 -0.51
CA ARG A 161 -10.32 -13.07 -1.82
C ARG A 161 -9.27 -13.19 -2.92
N ILE A 162 -8.12 -12.51 -2.80
CA ILE A 162 -7.05 -12.57 -3.81
C ILE A 162 -6.47 -13.98 -3.94
N ALA A 163 -6.29 -14.69 -2.83
CA ALA A 163 -5.78 -16.07 -2.85
C ALA A 163 -6.72 -17.01 -3.63
N ASN A 164 -8.04 -16.78 -3.54
CA ASN A 164 -9.06 -17.61 -4.19
C ASN A 164 -9.38 -17.17 -5.63
N GLU A 165 -9.49 -15.86 -5.87
CA GLU A 165 -10.00 -15.28 -7.11
C GLU A 165 -8.90 -14.73 -8.02
N GLY A 166 -7.68 -14.56 -7.50
CA GLY A 166 -6.58 -13.84 -8.14
C GLY A 166 -6.63 -12.34 -7.87
N GLN A 167 -5.50 -11.66 -8.11
CA GLN A 167 -5.45 -10.20 -8.00
C GLN A 167 -6.13 -9.58 -9.23
N GLU A 168 -7.04 -8.63 -9.00
CA GLU A 168 -7.55 -7.80 -10.08
C GLU A 168 -6.39 -7.00 -10.71
N TYR A 169 -6.33 -6.97 -12.04
CA TYR A 169 -5.29 -6.22 -12.71
C TYR A 169 -5.48 -4.72 -12.51
N ASP A 170 -4.55 -4.10 -11.79
CA ASP A 170 -4.40 -2.67 -11.68
C ASP A 170 -3.06 -2.29 -12.35
N PRO A 171 -3.06 -1.47 -13.41
CA PRO A 171 -1.84 -1.10 -14.13
C PRO A 171 -0.83 -0.32 -13.28
N TYR A 172 -1.24 0.18 -12.11
CA TYR A 172 -0.42 0.95 -11.19
C TYR A 172 0.07 0.14 -9.99
N THR A 173 -0.62 -0.94 -9.57
CA THR A 173 -0.25 -1.70 -8.35
C THR A 173 0.04 -3.18 -8.57
N SER A 174 -0.39 -3.78 -9.69
CA SER A 174 -0.06 -5.17 -10.01
C SER A 174 1.41 -5.32 -10.39
N VAL A 175 2.22 -5.93 -9.52
CA VAL A 175 3.65 -6.20 -9.74
C VAL A 175 3.87 -7.18 -10.90
N PHE A 176 2.96 -8.15 -11.04
CA PHE A 176 2.88 -9.05 -12.17
C PHE A 176 1.53 -8.86 -12.85
N GLY A 177 1.49 -8.18 -14.00
CA GLY A 177 0.33 -8.28 -14.88
C GLY A 177 0.22 -9.72 -15.35
N SER A 178 -0.82 -10.45 -14.92
CA SER A 178 -1.09 -11.80 -15.43
C SER A 178 -1.09 -11.77 -16.96
N LYS A 179 -0.60 -12.84 -17.59
CA LYS A 179 -0.57 -12.96 -19.06
C LYS A 179 -1.98 -12.75 -19.65
N ALA A 180 -3.02 -13.16 -18.91
CA ALA A 180 -4.43 -12.95 -19.23
C ALA A 180 -4.86 -11.47 -19.20
N ALA A 181 -4.36 -10.67 -18.26
CA ALA A 181 -4.64 -9.23 -18.19
C ALA A 181 -4.03 -8.45 -19.37
N LYS A 182 -2.79 -8.81 -19.76
CA LYS A 182 -2.14 -8.23 -20.95
C LYS A 182 -2.86 -8.56 -22.26
N GLU A 183 -3.50 -9.72 -22.35
CA GLU A 183 -4.28 -10.13 -23.52
C GLU A 183 -5.66 -9.49 -23.58
N ASN A 184 -6.31 -9.26 -22.43
CA ASN A 184 -7.61 -8.57 -22.38
C ASN A 184 -7.48 -7.06 -22.65
N PHE A 185 -6.41 -6.41 -22.19
CA PHE A 185 -6.16 -4.99 -22.50
C PHE A 185 -5.89 -4.77 -24.00
N LYS A 186 -5.15 -5.67 -24.66
CA LYS A 186 -4.91 -5.63 -26.12
C LYS A 186 -6.15 -5.89 -26.98
N LYS A 187 -7.27 -6.34 -26.41
CA LYS A 187 -8.54 -6.57 -27.12
C LYS A 187 -9.54 -5.43 -26.95
N ALA A 188 -9.20 -4.44 -26.12
CA ALA A 188 -10.04 -3.27 -25.86
C ALA A 188 -9.67 -2.04 -26.72
N ASP A 189 -8.65 -2.16 -27.57
CA ASP A 189 -8.28 -1.25 -28.67
C ASP A 189 -8.62 -1.89 -30.03
#